data_AF-A0A494TBG8-F1
#
_entry.id   AF-A0A494TBG8-F1
#
_cell.length_a   1.000
_cell.length_b   1.000
_cell.length_c   1.000
_cell.angle_alpha   90.00
_cell.angle_beta   90.00
_cell.angle_gamma   90.00
#
_symmetry.space_group_name_H-M   'P 1'
#
loop_
_entity.id
_entity.type
_entity.pdbx_description
1 polymer ?
#
loop_
_entity_poly.entity_id
_entity_poly.type
_entity_poly.pdbx_seq_one_letter_code
_entity_poly.pdbx_strand_id
1 'polypeptide(L)'
;MKRSNFLARSAGISVLLLLASPAYAEGKADRARAAIAEATGKIDAANKLGANGEVPRLQAEAQAALRTARENLASGHKEEAIAAANHASTTADLAIGEAQKNRTNAERAQRANTEAKAAVAQQDAAAANARADAAQQSAASAAADAAAARAAPPVVIAPAPPTTTVSTETVKRVATPTRTVKRAPVHRVVKRTTTAPAVSEKTTTTVTTTPN
;
A
#
# COMPACT_ATOMS: atom_id res chain seq x y z
N MET A 1 13.64 28.01 -21.59
CA MET A 1 14.11 26.88 -22.42
C MET A 1 15.58 27.10 -22.77
N LYS A 2 16.52 26.36 -22.16
CA LYS A 2 17.91 26.27 -22.63
C LYS A 2 18.33 24.80 -22.51
N ARG A 3 18.55 24.20 -23.68
CA ARG A 3 19.01 22.82 -23.88
C ARG A 3 20.53 22.82 -24.05
N SER A 4 21.11 21.67 -23.72
CA SER A 4 22.38 21.14 -24.23
C SER A 4 23.66 21.62 -23.54
N ASN A 5 24.35 20.67 -22.89
CA ASN A 5 25.63 20.15 -23.42
C ASN A 5 26.00 18.85 -22.69
N PHE A 6 25.74 17.73 -23.37
CA PHE A 6 26.22 16.39 -23.04
C PHE A 6 27.40 16.12 -23.99
N LEU A 7 28.63 16.06 -23.49
CA LEU A 7 29.78 15.48 -24.20
C LEU A 7 31.02 15.47 -23.30
N ALA A 8 31.59 14.26 -23.12
CA ALA A 8 33.02 13.91 -22.97
C ALA A 8 33.16 12.76 -21.95
N ARG A 9 33.17 11.50 -22.40
CA ARG A 9 34.34 10.76 -22.91
C ARG A 9 35.27 10.25 -21.80
N SER A 10 35.02 9.00 -21.40
CA SER A 10 36.01 7.91 -21.31
C SER A 10 37.40 8.26 -20.75
N ALA A 11 37.59 8.04 -19.45
CA ALA A 11 38.90 7.78 -18.86
C ALA A 11 39.09 6.26 -18.77
N GLY A 12 39.99 5.72 -19.62
CA GLY A 12 40.43 4.34 -19.55
C GLY A 12 41.27 4.11 -18.29
N ILE A 13 40.88 3.14 -17.47
CA ILE A 13 41.67 2.69 -16.33
C ILE A 13 42.62 1.60 -16.85
N SER A 14 43.88 1.96 -17.05
CA SER A 14 44.97 1.01 -17.29
C SER A 14 45.20 0.19 -16.02
N VAL A 15 44.67 -1.03 -15.98
CA VAL A 15 44.99 -2.01 -14.93
C VAL A 15 46.40 -2.54 -15.19
N LEU A 16 47.35 -2.11 -14.37
CA LEU A 16 48.74 -2.56 -14.36
C LEU A 16 48.78 -4.07 -14.05
N LEU A 17 49.46 -4.83 -14.91
CA LEU A 17 49.61 -6.28 -14.84
C LEU A 17 50.28 -6.77 -13.55
N LEU A 18 49.85 -7.96 -13.14
CA LEU A 18 50.38 -8.85 -12.10
C LEU A 18 51.92 -8.94 -12.08
N LEU A 19 52.50 -8.70 -10.90
CA LEU A 19 53.76 -9.32 -10.51
C LEU A 19 53.46 -10.56 -9.67
N ALA A 20 53.66 -11.73 -10.28
CA ALA A 20 53.73 -13.01 -9.59
C ALA A 20 55.15 -13.22 -9.02
N SER A 21 55.26 -13.46 -7.71
CA SER A 21 56.46 -14.05 -7.10
C SER A 21 56.04 -15.26 -6.24
N PRO A 22 56.64 -16.45 -6.44
CA PRO A 22 56.34 -17.64 -5.67
C PRO A 22 57.18 -17.68 -4.38
N ALA A 23 56.67 -17.12 -3.28
CA ALA A 23 57.19 -17.33 -1.93
C ALA A 23 56.35 -18.41 -1.22
N TYR A 24 56.69 -19.67 -1.48
CA TYR A 24 55.97 -20.87 -1.03
C TYR A 24 56.17 -21.21 0.47
N ALA A 25 55.90 -20.29 1.40
CA ALA A 25 55.64 -20.64 2.82
C ALA A 25 55.14 -19.43 3.62
N GLU A 26 55.78 -18.28 3.41
CA GLU A 26 55.47 -17.01 4.09
C GLU A 26 54.20 -16.37 3.51
N GLY A 27 54.03 -16.39 2.18
CA GLY A 27 52.88 -15.75 1.53
C GLY A 27 51.53 -16.45 1.67
N LYS A 28 51.47 -17.74 2.04
CA LYS A 28 50.20 -18.48 2.12
C LYS A 28 49.35 -18.07 3.31
N ALA A 29 49.97 -17.84 4.47
CA ALA A 29 49.27 -17.36 5.65
C ALA A 29 48.77 -15.93 5.44
N ASP A 30 49.57 -15.08 4.81
CA ASP A 30 49.17 -13.71 4.49
C ASP A 30 48.07 -13.67 3.42
N ARG A 31 48.13 -14.56 2.41
CA ARG A 31 47.04 -14.73 1.44
C ARG A 31 45.74 -15.17 2.11
N ALA A 32 45.81 -16.12 3.06
CA ALA A 32 44.63 -16.54 3.82
C ALA A 32 44.03 -15.39 4.64
N ARG A 33 44.89 -14.60 5.31
CA ARG A 33 44.44 -13.39 6.03
C ARG A 33 43.80 -12.37 5.09
N ALA A 34 44.40 -12.13 3.93
CA ALA A 34 43.85 -11.24 2.92
C ALA A 34 42.48 -11.71 2.41
N ALA A 35 42.33 -13.00 2.10
CA ALA A 35 41.06 -13.58 1.67
C ALA A 35 39.98 -13.48 2.75
N ILE A 36 40.32 -13.75 4.02
CA ILE A 36 39.39 -13.59 5.15
C ILE A 36 38.99 -12.11 5.33
N ALA A 37 39.93 -11.19 5.15
CA ALA A 37 39.65 -9.74 5.22
C ALA A 37 38.72 -9.29 4.10
N GLU A 38 38.94 -9.76 2.86
CA GLU A 38 38.04 -9.51 1.73
C GLU A 38 36.64 -10.06 2.00
N ALA A 39 36.54 -11.32 2.41
CA ALA A 39 35.27 -11.97 2.74
C ALA A 39 34.53 -11.24 3.85
N THR A 40 35.25 -10.78 4.89
CA THR A 40 34.68 -9.98 5.98
C THR A 40 34.10 -8.68 5.44
N GLY A 41 34.85 -7.95 4.61
CA GLY A 41 34.38 -6.70 4.00
C GLY A 41 33.14 -6.88 3.12
N LYS A 42 33.08 -7.98 2.34
CA LYS A 42 31.91 -8.33 1.53
C LYS A 42 30.71 -8.69 2.38
N ILE A 43 30.89 -9.47 3.45
CA ILE A 43 29.81 -9.82 4.38
C ILE A 43 29.27 -8.56 5.08
N ASP A 44 30.15 -7.64 5.50
CA ASP A 44 29.73 -6.38 6.09
C ASP A 44 28.96 -5.49 5.10
N ALA A 45 29.40 -5.45 3.83
CA ALA A 45 28.66 -4.79 2.76
C ALA A 45 27.28 -5.44 2.55
N ALA A 46 27.21 -6.77 2.52
CA ALA A 46 25.96 -7.51 2.42
C ALA A 46 25.01 -7.22 3.59
N ASN A 47 25.52 -7.17 4.82
CA ASN A 47 24.75 -6.87 6.03
C ASN A 47 24.12 -5.47 5.98
N LYS A 48 24.82 -4.48 5.40
CA LYS A 48 24.30 -3.11 5.24
C LYS A 48 23.17 -3.00 4.22
N LEU A 49 23.04 -3.94 3.29
CA LEU A 49 22.03 -3.90 2.22
C LEU A 49 20.66 -4.45 2.64
N GLY A 50 20.55 -5.05 3.84
CA GLY A 50 19.28 -5.44 4.47
C GLY A 50 18.95 -6.94 4.39
N ALA A 51 17.88 -7.34 5.08
CA ALA A 51 17.55 -8.73 5.41
C ALA A 51 16.21 -9.21 4.80
N ASN A 52 16.01 -9.00 3.50
CA ASN A 52 14.78 -9.38 2.81
C ASN A 52 14.94 -10.63 1.93
N GLY A 53 13.94 -11.50 1.92
CA GLY A 53 13.89 -12.68 1.06
C GLY A 53 14.93 -13.74 1.44
N GLU A 54 15.70 -14.18 0.45
CA GLU A 54 16.73 -15.23 0.58
C GLU A 54 18.06 -14.73 1.20
N VAL A 55 18.24 -13.40 1.24
CA VAL A 55 19.47 -12.73 1.71
C VAL A 55 19.88 -13.15 3.14
N PRO A 56 18.99 -13.30 4.14
CA PRO A 56 19.37 -13.73 5.48
C PRO A 56 19.96 -15.14 5.52
N ARG A 57 19.48 -16.06 4.67
CA ARG A 57 20.03 -17.41 4.60
C ARG A 57 21.45 -17.38 4.03
N LEU A 58 21.65 -16.64 2.95
CA LEU A 58 22.97 -16.45 2.34
C LEU A 58 23.96 -15.75 3.28
N GLN A 59 23.49 -14.75 4.06
CA GLN A 59 24.31 -14.09 5.08
C GLN A 59 24.74 -15.06 6.18
N ALA A 60 23.82 -15.88 6.69
CA ALA A 60 24.13 -16.89 7.71
C ALA A 60 25.15 -17.92 7.20
N GLU A 61 25.00 -18.36 5.95
CA GLU A 61 25.92 -19.28 5.28
C GLU A 61 27.31 -18.65 5.08
N ALA A 62 27.38 -17.41 4.61
CA ALA A 62 28.64 -16.69 4.44
C ALA A 62 29.37 -16.49 5.78
N GLN A 63 28.63 -16.16 6.85
CA GLN A 63 29.19 -16.03 8.20
C GLN A 63 29.66 -17.37 8.78
N ALA A 64 28.97 -18.47 8.47
CA ALA A 64 29.42 -19.82 8.86
C ALA A 64 30.74 -20.17 8.15
N ALA A 65 30.82 -19.98 6.83
CA ALA A 65 32.03 -20.22 6.05
C ALA A 65 33.22 -19.34 6.52
N LEU A 66 32.97 -18.08 6.91
CA LEU A 66 33.99 -17.20 7.46
C LEU A 66 34.54 -17.70 8.81
N ARG A 67 33.68 -18.26 9.68
CA ARG A 67 34.11 -18.88 10.93
C ARG A 67 35.00 -20.08 10.65
N THR A 68 34.57 -20.97 9.76
CA THR A 68 35.37 -22.12 9.30
C THR A 68 36.72 -21.68 8.71
N ALA A 69 36.75 -20.60 7.92
CA ALA A 69 38.00 -20.07 7.37
C ALA A 69 38.98 -19.61 8.47
N ARG A 70 38.47 -18.94 9.51
CA ARG A 70 39.27 -18.48 10.66
C ARG A 70 39.78 -19.67 11.49
N GLU A 71 38.95 -20.68 11.71
CA GLU A 71 39.32 -21.92 12.42
C GLU A 71 40.42 -22.69 11.67
N ASN A 72 40.26 -22.85 10.35
CA ASN A 72 41.27 -23.48 9.50
C ASN A 72 42.60 -22.72 9.52
N LEU A 73 42.56 -21.38 9.47
CA LEU A 73 43.77 -20.57 9.55
C LEU A 73 44.46 -20.70 10.91
N ALA A 74 43.69 -20.69 12.01
CA ALA A 74 44.21 -20.89 13.36
C ALA A 74 44.82 -22.29 13.55
N SER A 75 44.25 -23.29 12.87
CA SER A 75 44.72 -24.69 12.89
C SER A 75 45.88 -24.96 11.93
N GLY A 76 46.33 -23.97 11.15
CA GLY A 76 47.43 -24.10 10.19
C GLY A 76 47.02 -24.63 8.79
N HIS A 77 45.73 -24.90 8.57
CA HIS A 77 45.12 -25.33 7.32
C HIS A 77 44.90 -24.14 6.37
N LYS A 78 46.00 -23.60 5.84
CA LYS A 78 46.01 -22.33 5.07
C LYS A 78 45.21 -22.42 3.76
N GLU A 79 45.28 -23.55 3.05
CA GLU A 79 44.59 -23.71 1.77
C GLU A 79 43.08 -23.88 1.97
N GLU A 80 42.70 -24.65 3.00
CA GLU A 80 41.31 -24.83 3.42
C GLU A 80 40.72 -23.53 3.95
N ALA A 81 41.52 -22.70 4.63
CA ALA A 81 41.13 -21.35 5.04
C ALA A 81 40.85 -20.45 3.84
N ILE A 82 41.71 -20.48 2.81
CA ILE A 82 41.51 -19.72 1.57
C ILE A 82 40.24 -20.20 0.85
N ALA A 83 40.04 -21.52 0.72
CA ALA A 83 38.86 -22.07 0.08
C ALA A 83 37.55 -21.68 0.80
N ALA A 84 37.53 -21.78 2.14
CA ALA A 84 36.40 -21.37 2.95
C ALA A 84 36.15 -19.85 2.89
N ALA A 85 37.21 -19.03 2.86
CA ALA A 85 37.09 -17.58 2.70
C ALA A 85 36.53 -17.20 1.32
N ASN A 86 36.99 -17.86 0.26
CA ASN A 86 36.47 -17.63 -1.09
C ASN A 86 34.99 -18.04 -1.20
N HIS A 87 34.61 -19.17 -0.59
CA HIS A 87 33.20 -19.57 -0.49
C HIS A 87 32.37 -18.50 0.23
N ALA A 88 32.85 -18.00 1.37
CA ALA A 88 32.20 -16.91 2.10
C ALA A 88 32.04 -15.64 1.23
N SER A 89 33.09 -15.25 0.49
CA SER A 89 33.06 -14.12 -0.45
C SER A 89 32.02 -14.31 -1.56
N THR A 90 31.99 -15.48 -2.22
CA THR A 90 31.02 -15.76 -3.29
C THR A 90 29.59 -15.74 -2.76
N THR A 91 29.33 -16.34 -1.60
CA THR A 91 28.01 -16.32 -0.99
C THR A 91 27.59 -14.91 -0.58
N ALA A 92 28.53 -14.08 -0.11
CA ALA A 92 28.27 -12.67 0.18
C ALA A 92 27.97 -11.86 -1.09
N ASP A 93 28.70 -12.09 -2.19
CA ASP A 93 28.44 -11.43 -3.48
C ASP A 93 27.05 -11.82 -4.03
N LEU A 94 26.65 -13.09 -3.90
CA LEU A 94 25.29 -13.55 -4.22
C LEU A 94 24.24 -12.84 -3.36
N ALA A 95 24.48 -12.72 -2.06
CA ALA A 95 23.58 -12.02 -1.14
C ALA A 95 23.43 -10.54 -1.52
N ILE A 96 24.53 -9.86 -1.90
CA ILE A 96 24.52 -8.47 -2.38
C ILE A 96 23.68 -8.35 -3.67
N GLY A 97 23.89 -9.25 -4.63
CA GLY A 97 23.15 -9.25 -5.90
C GLY A 97 21.64 -9.45 -5.68
N GLU A 98 21.26 -10.40 -4.84
CA GLU A 98 19.84 -10.65 -4.53
C GLU A 98 19.22 -9.50 -3.73
N ALA A 99 19.96 -8.89 -2.81
CA ALA A 99 19.50 -7.70 -2.07
C ALA A 99 19.26 -6.51 -3.02
N GLN A 100 20.17 -6.25 -3.95
CA GLN A 100 20.02 -5.18 -4.95
C GLN A 100 18.81 -5.42 -5.86
N LYS A 101 18.64 -6.65 -6.35
CA LYS A 101 17.49 -7.05 -7.16
C LYS A 101 16.18 -6.86 -6.41
N ASN A 102 16.13 -7.28 -5.14
CA ASN A 102 14.95 -7.12 -4.29
C ASN A 102 14.63 -5.64 -4.07
N ARG A 103 15.64 -4.80 -3.82
CA ARG A 103 15.47 -3.36 -3.71
C ARG A 103 14.91 -2.74 -4.99
N THR A 104 15.48 -3.04 -6.16
CA THR A 104 14.98 -2.54 -7.44
C THR A 104 13.54 -2.97 -7.71
N ASN A 105 13.18 -4.21 -7.37
CA ASN A 105 11.82 -4.71 -7.52
C ASN A 105 10.84 -4.00 -6.58
N ALA A 106 11.23 -3.77 -5.32
CA ALA A 106 10.43 -3.01 -4.36
C ALA A 106 10.22 -1.56 -4.81
N GLU A 107 11.27 -0.89 -5.29
CA GLU A 107 11.18 0.48 -5.84
C GLU A 107 10.25 0.54 -7.06
N ARG A 108 10.32 -0.46 -7.95
CA ARG A 108 9.41 -0.56 -9.11
C ARG A 108 7.96 -0.74 -8.66
N ALA A 109 7.71 -1.64 -7.70
CA ALA A 109 6.37 -1.87 -7.17
C ALA A 109 5.80 -0.62 -6.47
N GLN A 110 6.64 0.13 -5.74
CA GLN A 110 6.23 1.37 -5.10
C GLN A 110 5.87 2.46 -6.11
N ARG A 111 6.64 2.59 -7.21
CA ARG A 111 6.32 3.53 -8.30
C ARG A 111 4.99 3.19 -8.96
N ALA A 112 4.80 1.92 -9.32
CA ALA A 112 3.53 1.45 -9.91
C ALA A 112 2.33 1.71 -8.98
N ASN A 113 2.48 1.50 -7.67
CA ASN A 113 1.42 1.80 -6.70
C ASN A 113 1.13 3.30 -6.60
N THR A 114 2.18 4.14 -6.61
CA THR A 114 2.02 5.60 -6.61
C THR A 114 1.31 6.09 -7.86
N GLU A 115 1.68 5.57 -9.03
CA GLU A 115 1.05 5.88 -10.32
C GLU A 115 -0.42 5.44 -10.34
N ALA A 116 -0.73 4.23 -9.86
CA ALA A 116 -2.11 3.76 -9.75
C ALA A 116 -2.95 4.64 -8.83
N LYS A 117 -2.41 5.05 -7.67
CA LYS A 117 -3.09 5.97 -6.75
C LYS A 117 -3.33 7.34 -7.37
N ALA A 118 -2.37 7.86 -8.15
CA ALA A 118 -2.53 9.12 -8.86
C ALA A 118 -3.64 9.04 -9.90
N ALA A 119 -3.72 7.93 -10.66
CA ALA A 119 -4.80 7.71 -11.63
C ALA A 119 -6.19 7.64 -10.97
N VAL A 120 -6.31 6.93 -9.85
CA VAL A 120 -7.57 6.87 -9.08
C VAL A 120 -7.95 8.26 -8.56
N ALA A 121 -7.01 9.02 -8.00
CA ALA A 121 -7.28 10.38 -7.51
C ALA A 121 -7.74 11.33 -8.65
N GLN A 122 -7.18 11.19 -9.85
CA GLN A 122 -7.61 11.96 -11.02
C GLN A 122 -9.04 11.60 -11.44
N GLN A 123 -9.39 10.32 -11.43
CA GLN A 123 -10.76 9.87 -11.73
C GLN A 123 -11.76 10.37 -10.69
N ASP A 124 -11.41 10.30 -9.41
CA ASP A 124 -12.24 10.79 -8.32
C ASP A 124 -12.49 12.30 -8.42
N ALA A 125 -11.45 13.07 -8.76
CA ALA A 125 -11.56 14.51 -9.00
C ALA A 125 -12.48 14.82 -10.19
N ALA A 126 -12.33 14.11 -11.30
CA ALA A 126 -13.21 14.27 -12.47
C ALA A 126 -14.67 13.94 -12.14
N ALA A 127 -14.91 12.85 -11.40
CA ALA A 127 -16.25 12.45 -10.98
C ALA A 127 -16.87 13.46 -9.99
N ALA A 128 -16.05 14.05 -9.10
CA ALA A 128 -16.50 15.10 -8.20
C ALA A 128 -16.91 16.37 -8.96
N ASN A 129 -16.10 16.79 -9.94
CA ASN A 129 -16.41 17.95 -10.78
C ASN A 129 -17.70 17.73 -11.58
N ALA A 130 -17.89 16.56 -12.20
CA ALA A 130 -19.13 16.25 -12.92
C ALA A 130 -20.37 16.29 -12.01
N ARG A 131 -20.26 15.83 -10.76
CA ARG A 131 -21.36 15.96 -9.78
C ARG A 131 -21.61 17.41 -9.38
N ALA A 132 -20.57 18.22 -9.26
CA ALA A 132 -20.70 19.64 -8.96
C ALA A 132 -21.42 20.38 -10.11
N ASP A 133 -21.04 20.13 -11.36
CA ASP A 133 -21.67 20.71 -12.54
C ASP A 133 -23.17 20.33 -12.63
N ALA A 134 -23.49 19.05 -12.38
CA ALA A 134 -24.88 18.58 -12.37
C ALA A 134 -25.71 19.22 -11.25
N ALA A 135 -25.12 19.41 -10.07
CA ALA A 135 -25.77 20.10 -8.96
C ALA A 135 -26.01 21.59 -9.27
N GLN A 136 -25.04 22.26 -9.92
CA GLN A 136 -25.18 23.65 -10.37
C GLN A 136 -26.30 23.79 -11.39
N GLN A 137 -26.37 22.89 -12.38
CA GLN A 137 -27.45 22.89 -13.38
C GLN A 137 -28.82 22.65 -12.73
N SER A 138 -28.92 21.69 -11.81
CA SER A 138 -30.16 21.41 -11.08
C SER A 138 -30.62 22.60 -10.23
N ALA A 139 -29.68 23.29 -9.57
CA ALA A 139 -29.97 24.49 -8.80
C ALA A 139 -30.44 25.65 -9.69
N ALA A 140 -29.85 25.82 -10.88
CA ALA A 140 -30.27 26.83 -11.84
C ALA A 140 -31.68 26.56 -12.38
N SER A 141 -32.02 25.30 -12.71
CA SER A 141 -33.36 24.89 -13.12
C SER A 141 -34.39 25.14 -12.01
N ALA A 142 -34.11 24.72 -10.78
CA ALA A 142 -35.00 24.94 -9.65
C ALA A 142 -35.22 26.44 -9.36
N ALA A 143 -34.19 27.27 -9.53
CA ALA A 143 -34.31 28.72 -9.40
C ALA A 143 -35.20 29.33 -10.50
N ALA A 144 -35.10 28.84 -11.74
CA ALA A 144 -35.95 29.26 -12.84
C ALA A 144 -37.42 28.85 -12.60
N ASP A 145 -37.67 27.62 -12.17
CA ASP A 145 -39.02 27.14 -11.84
C ASP A 145 -39.64 27.94 -10.69
N ALA A 146 -38.86 28.24 -9.65
CA ALA A 146 -39.30 29.08 -8.53
C ALA A 146 -39.62 30.52 -8.98
N ALA A 147 -38.85 31.08 -9.92
CA ALA A 147 -39.13 32.39 -10.49
C ALA A 147 -40.42 32.37 -11.33
N ALA A 148 -40.63 31.32 -12.14
CA ALA A 148 -41.84 31.14 -12.93
C ALA A 148 -43.08 31.01 -12.05
N ALA A 149 -43.01 30.24 -10.96
CA ALA A 149 -44.11 30.09 -10.00
C ALA A 149 -44.47 31.42 -9.32
N ARG A 150 -43.49 32.29 -9.05
CA ARG A 150 -43.72 33.63 -8.48
C ARG A 150 -44.33 34.62 -9.48
N ALA A 151 -44.06 34.44 -10.77
CA ALA A 151 -44.60 35.28 -11.83
C ALA A 151 -46.02 34.87 -12.27
N ALA A 152 -46.51 33.70 -11.83
CA ALA A 152 -47.85 33.24 -12.16
C ALA A 152 -48.92 34.13 -11.48
N PRO A 153 -49.93 34.61 -12.23
CA PRO A 153 -50.98 35.45 -11.67
C PRO A 153 -51.77 34.70 -10.58
N PRO A 154 -52.22 35.39 -9.52
CA PRO A 154 -52.96 34.76 -8.44
C PRO A 154 -54.22 34.11 -8.99
N VAL A 155 -54.33 32.79 -8.80
CA VAL A 155 -55.56 32.07 -9.11
C VAL A 155 -56.62 32.54 -8.11
N VAL A 156 -57.61 33.28 -8.60
CA VAL A 156 -58.79 33.66 -7.81
C VAL A 156 -59.60 32.39 -7.59
N ILE A 157 -59.45 31.79 -6.41
CA ILE A 157 -60.25 30.65 -6.00
C ILE A 157 -61.64 31.18 -5.64
N ALA A 158 -62.65 30.84 -6.46
CA ALA A 158 -64.04 31.04 -6.08
C ALA A 158 -64.34 30.25 -4.78
N PRO A 159 -65.12 30.79 -3.84
CA PRO A 159 -65.35 30.16 -2.54
C PRO A 159 -65.90 28.74 -2.71
N ALA A 160 -65.20 27.77 -2.14
CA ALA A 160 -65.55 26.35 -2.22
C ALA A 160 -66.82 26.05 -1.38
N PRO A 161 -67.73 25.17 -1.87
CA PRO A 161 -68.90 24.71 -1.12
C PRO A 161 -68.50 23.87 0.12
N PRO A 162 -69.39 23.74 1.13
CA PRO A 162 -69.07 23.18 2.44
C PRO A 162 -68.59 21.72 2.37
N THR A 163 -67.46 21.46 3.03
CA THR A 163 -66.82 20.14 3.13
C THR A 163 -67.46 19.26 4.21
N THR A 164 -67.69 18.00 3.90
CA THR A 164 -68.07 16.94 4.85
C THR A 164 -66.83 16.12 5.23
N THR A 165 -66.64 15.86 6.53
CA THR A 165 -65.46 15.17 7.06
C THR A 165 -65.73 13.67 7.18
N VAL A 166 -64.97 12.84 6.44
CA VAL A 166 -64.98 11.38 6.62
C VAL A 166 -63.67 10.97 7.30
N SER A 167 -63.79 10.38 8.49
CA SER A 167 -62.66 9.79 9.23
C SER A 167 -62.52 8.32 8.84
N THR A 168 -61.35 7.93 8.33
CA THR A 168 -61.02 6.51 8.15
C THR A 168 -59.72 6.18 8.87
N GLU A 169 -59.74 5.11 9.64
CA GLU A 169 -58.63 4.64 10.47
C GLU A 169 -57.94 3.49 9.74
N THR A 170 -56.65 3.64 9.40
CA THR A 170 -55.87 2.56 8.76
C THR A 170 -54.70 2.19 9.64
N VAL A 171 -54.72 0.97 10.18
CA VAL A 171 -53.64 0.42 11.01
C VAL A 171 -52.62 -0.29 10.11
N LYS A 172 -51.42 0.27 9.97
CA LYS A 172 -50.30 -0.39 9.28
C LYS A 172 -49.34 -1.00 10.30
N ARG A 173 -49.27 -2.33 10.33
CA ARG A 173 -48.28 -3.10 11.10
C ARG A 173 -47.02 -3.27 10.24
N VAL A 174 -45.91 -2.63 10.60
CA VAL A 174 -44.61 -2.86 9.96
C VAL A 174 -43.77 -3.81 10.83
N ALA A 175 -43.33 -4.93 10.26
CA ALA A 175 -42.39 -5.84 10.90
C ALA A 175 -40.96 -5.26 10.84
N THR A 176 -40.25 -5.29 11.96
CA THR A 176 -38.91 -4.69 12.13
C THR A 176 -37.81 -5.57 11.51
N PRO A 177 -36.80 -5.01 10.83
CA PRO A 177 -35.65 -5.79 10.37
C PRO A 177 -34.69 -6.13 11.51
N THR A 178 -34.26 -7.38 11.58
CA THR A 178 -33.25 -7.88 12.52
C THR A 178 -31.84 -7.41 12.13
N ARG A 179 -31.22 -6.58 12.97
CA ARG A 179 -29.83 -6.15 12.81
C ARG A 179 -28.88 -7.24 13.35
N THR A 180 -28.16 -7.90 12.46
CA THR A 180 -27.11 -8.86 12.83
C THR A 180 -25.78 -8.13 12.95
N VAL A 181 -25.16 -8.16 14.13
CA VAL A 181 -23.81 -7.60 14.36
C VAL A 181 -22.79 -8.72 14.10
N LYS A 182 -21.89 -8.54 13.13
CA LYS A 182 -20.75 -9.45 12.93
C LYS A 182 -19.64 -9.14 13.95
N ARG A 183 -19.09 -10.17 14.60
CA ARG A 183 -17.92 -10.08 15.49
C ARG A 183 -16.70 -10.78 14.85
N ALA A 184 -15.54 -10.15 15.03
CA ALA A 184 -14.22 -10.74 14.80
C ALA A 184 -13.91 -11.85 15.84
N PRO A 185 -13.01 -12.80 15.55
CA PRO A 185 -12.84 -14.00 16.37
C PRO A 185 -11.83 -13.73 17.50
N VAL A 186 -12.19 -14.05 18.76
CA VAL A 186 -11.35 -14.71 19.79
C VAL A 186 -12.26 -15.05 20.99
N HIS A 187 -12.22 -16.32 21.43
CA HIS A 187 -12.76 -16.97 22.64
C HIS A 187 -14.13 -16.56 23.23
N ARG A 188 -15.13 -17.42 22.95
CA ARG A 188 -16.30 -17.86 23.74
C ARG A 188 -16.72 -17.01 24.96
N VAL A 189 -17.78 -16.19 24.81
CA VAL A 189 -18.68 -15.77 25.91
C VAL A 189 -20.14 -15.67 25.41
N VAL A 190 -21.07 -16.05 26.29
CA VAL A 190 -22.50 -16.35 26.11
C VAL A 190 -23.37 -15.14 25.70
N LYS A 191 -24.47 -15.44 25.02
CA LYS A 191 -25.53 -14.56 24.50
C LYS A 191 -26.20 -13.71 25.59
N ARG A 192 -26.48 -12.44 25.30
CA ARG A 192 -27.56 -11.67 25.95
C ARG A 192 -28.25 -10.80 24.91
N THR A 193 -29.50 -11.15 24.59
CA THR A 193 -30.41 -10.35 23.77
C THR A 193 -31.26 -9.53 24.71
N THR A 194 -31.21 -8.20 24.62
CA THR A 194 -32.12 -7.30 25.35
C THR A 194 -33.14 -6.73 24.37
N THR A 195 -34.40 -7.06 24.58
CA THR A 195 -35.55 -6.53 23.83
C THR A 195 -36.01 -5.22 24.47
N ALA A 196 -36.01 -4.11 23.73
CA ALA A 196 -36.57 -2.83 24.16
C ALA A 196 -38.08 -2.76 23.82
N PRO A 197 -38.92 -2.03 24.59
CA PRO A 197 -40.34 -1.92 24.31
C PRO A 197 -40.62 -1.05 23.07
N ALA A 198 -41.64 -1.45 22.30
CA ALA A 198 -42.07 -0.78 21.09
C ALA A 198 -42.83 0.53 21.41
N VAL A 199 -42.45 1.61 20.75
CA VAL A 199 -43.19 2.88 20.73
C VAL A 199 -44.15 2.85 19.54
N SER A 200 -45.42 3.12 19.77
CA SER A 200 -46.42 3.33 18.72
C SER A 200 -46.57 4.82 18.43
N GLU A 201 -46.28 5.24 17.20
CA GLU A 201 -46.59 6.60 16.72
C GLU A 201 -47.97 6.61 16.06
N LYS A 202 -48.77 7.63 16.41
CA LYS A 202 -50.09 7.89 15.83
C LYS A 202 -49.94 8.99 14.78
N THR A 203 -50.28 8.69 13.53
CA THR A 203 -50.37 9.70 12.46
C THR A 203 -51.84 9.93 12.12
N THR A 204 -52.30 11.17 12.29
CA THR A 204 -53.63 11.61 11.85
C THR A 204 -53.51 12.18 10.45
N THR A 205 -54.27 11.66 9.50
CA THR A 205 -54.39 12.24 8.16
C THR A 205 -55.81 12.75 7.97
N THR A 206 -55.96 14.05 7.78
CA THR A 206 -57.24 14.69 7.43
C THR A 206 -57.34 14.71 5.92
N VAL A 207 -58.35 14.03 5.35
CA VAL A 207 -58.66 14.11 3.92
C VAL A 207 -59.87 15.00 3.75
N THR A 208 -59.65 16.16 3.15
CA THR A 208 -60.72 17.08 2.75
C THR A 208 -61.14 16.71 1.34
N THR A 209 -62.40 16.30 1.14
CA THR A 209 -62.99 16.11 -0.19
C THR A 209 -64.16 17.07 -0.36
N THR A 210 -64.17 17.76 -1.49
CA THR A 210 -65.24 18.68 -1.89
C THR A 210 -66.22 17.91 -2.78
N PRO A 211 -67.52 17.82 -2.43
CA PRO A 211 -68.50 17.22 -3.33
C PRO A 211 -68.74 18.14 -4.54
N ASN A 212 -68.91 17.53 -5.72
CA ASN A 212 -69.34 18.20 -6.95
C ASN A 212 -70.76 18.76 -6.83
#